data_AF-A0A2G1QM14-F1
#
_entry.id   AF-A0A2G1QM14-F1
#
_cell.length_a   1.000
_cell.length_b   1.000
_cell.length_c   1.000
_cell.angle_alpha   90.00
_cell.angle_beta   90.00
_cell.angle_gamma   90.00
#
_symmetry.space_group_name_H-M   'P 1'
#
loop_
_entity.id
_entity.type
_entity.pdbx_description
1 polymer ?
#
loop_
_entity_poly.entity_id
_entity_poly.type
_entity_poly.pdbx_seq_one_letter_code
_entity_poly.pdbx_strand_id
1 'polypeptide(L)'
;MQPKQIALLVACAWTLAACSTSQQVSASADQQRDTARRIVGTSLIGARGATPIDQEKIDDTAAGLCGARVWTASECKRHGSK
;
A
#
# COMPACT_ATOMS: atom_id res chain seq x y z
N MET A 1 21.20 -38.78 -1.41
CA MET A 1 21.08 -37.41 -0.84
C MET A 1 21.56 -37.46 0.60
N GLN A 2 22.49 -36.61 1.04
CA GLN A 2 23.06 -36.73 2.39
C GLN A 2 22.08 -36.18 3.45
N PRO A 3 21.97 -36.81 4.64
CA PRO A 3 21.02 -36.40 5.68
C PRO A 3 21.20 -34.94 6.13
N LYS A 4 22.42 -34.40 6.04
CA LYS A 4 22.74 -33.00 6.32
C LYS A 4 22.08 -32.03 5.33
N GLN A 5 21.95 -32.41 4.05
CA GLN A 5 21.31 -31.59 3.02
C GLN A 5 19.79 -31.54 3.22
N ILE A 6 19.19 -32.65 3.67
CA ILE A 6 17.76 -32.71 3.97
C ILE A 6 17.43 -31.82 5.17
N ALA A 7 18.23 -31.89 6.24
CA ALA A 7 18.03 -31.06 7.43
C ALA A 7 18.10 -29.56 7.12
N LEU A 8 19.03 -29.14 6.25
CA LEU A 8 19.19 -27.74 5.86
C LEU A 8 17.99 -27.24 5.03
N LEU A 9 17.53 -28.04 4.07
CA LEU A 9 16.36 -27.70 3.24
C LEU A 9 15.08 -27.59 4.06
N VAL A 10 14.88 -28.50 5.01
CA VAL A 10 13.73 -28.45 5.92
C VAL A 10 13.80 -27.20 6.80
N ALA A 11 14.95 -26.88 7.41
CA ALA A 11 15.09 -25.68 8.24
C ALA A 11 14.77 -24.38 7.47
N CYS A 12 15.27 -24.23 6.23
CA CYS A 12 14.98 -23.07 5.40
C CYS A 12 13.48 -22.97 5.02
N ALA A 13 12.82 -24.09 4.73
CA ALA A 13 11.40 -24.11 4.42
C ALA A 13 10.54 -23.67 5.62
N TRP A 14 10.92 -24.06 6.83
CA TRP A 14 10.18 -23.71 8.05
C TRP A 14 10.34 -22.22 8.42
N THR A 15 11.51 -21.63 8.20
CA THR A 15 11.71 -20.18 8.41
C THR A 15 10.87 -19.32 7.47
N LEU A 16 10.59 -19.80 6.24
CA LEU A 16 9.78 -19.07 5.27
C LEU A 16 8.27 -19.15 5.58
N ALA A 17 7.80 -20.29 6.11
CA ALA A 17 6.40 -20.49 6.45
C ALA A 17 5.96 -19.72 7.71
N ALA A 18 6.90 -19.32 8.58
CA ALA A 18 6.60 -18.69 9.86
C ALA A 18 6.32 -17.17 9.78
N CYS A 19 6.61 -16.50 8.67
CA CYS A 19 6.51 -15.03 8.57
C CYS A 19 5.16 -14.51 8.05
N SER A 20 4.21 -15.38 7.67
CA SER A 20 2.95 -14.95 7.05
C SER A 20 1.75 -15.68 7.66
N THR A 21 0.97 -15.01 8.51
CA THR A 21 -0.29 -15.56 9.06
C THR A 21 -1.50 -15.30 8.16
N SER A 22 -1.34 -14.45 7.15
CA SER A 22 -2.35 -14.16 6.14
C SER A 22 -2.20 -15.04 4.91
N GLN A 23 -3.33 -15.41 4.31
CA GLN A 23 -3.36 -16.13 3.05
C GLN A 23 -2.66 -15.28 1.98
N GLN A 24 -1.61 -15.81 1.35
CA GLN A 24 -0.94 -15.14 0.24
C GLN A 24 -1.91 -15.09 -0.94
N VAL A 25 -2.48 -13.91 -1.19
CA VAL A 25 -3.27 -13.65 -2.39
C VAL A 25 -2.36 -13.09 -3.47
N SER A 26 -2.32 -13.73 -4.64
CA SER A 26 -1.59 -13.21 -5.79
C SER A 26 -2.39 -12.05 -6.41
N ALA A 27 -2.24 -10.85 -5.85
CA ALA A 27 -2.71 -9.62 -6.46
C ALA A 27 -1.50 -8.83 -6.97
N SER A 28 -1.49 -8.53 -8.27
CA SER A 28 -0.52 -7.61 -8.84
C SER A 28 -0.60 -6.24 -8.15
N ALA A 29 0.49 -5.47 -8.19
CA ALA A 29 0.52 -4.11 -7.65
C ALA A 29 -0.60 -3.24 -8.25
N ASP A 30 -0.92 -3.43 -9.53
CA ASP A 30 -2.01 -2.69 -10.18
C ASP A 30 -3.38 -3.11 -9.65
N GLN A 31 -3.63 -4.41 -9.45
CA GLN A 31 -4.89 -4.87 -8.83
C GLN A 31 -5.05 -4.33 -7.40
N GLN A 32 -3.97 -4.21 -6.63
CA GLN A 32 -4.00 -3.62 -5.29
C GLN A 32 -4.32 -2.14 -5.36
N ARG A 33 -3.67 -1.38 -6.26
CA ARG A 33 -3.91 0.05 -6.47
C ARG A 33 -5.33 0.34 -6.94
N ASP A 34 -5.85 -0.44 -7.89
CA ASP A 34 -7.21 -0.31 -8.40
C ASP A 34 -8.25 -0.62 -7.32
N THR A 35 -8.00 -1.65 -6.51
CA THR A 35 -8.87 -1.99 -5.38
C THR A 35 -8.84 -0.91 -4.33
N ALA A 36 -7.67 -0.42 -3.95
CA ALA A 36 -7.52 0.71 -3.03
C ALA A 36 -8.27 1.94 -3.57
N ARG A 37 -8.13 2.27 -4.86
CA ARG A 37 -8.81 3.40 -5.49
C ARG A 37 -10.33 3.27 -5.41
N ARG A 38 -10.88 2.06 -5.62
CA ARG A 38 -12.33 1.81 -5.48
C ARG A 38 -12.83 1.99 -4.06
N ILE A 39 -12.04 1.61 -3.06
CA ILE A 39 -12.41 1.73 -1.64
C ILE A 39 -12.36 3.19 -1.18
N VAL A 40 -11.25 3.88 -1.47
CA VAL A 40 -11.03 5.26 -0.98
C VAL A 40 -11.73 6.31 -1.83
N GLY A 41 -11.98 6.02 -3.11
CA GLY A 41 -12.60 6.95 -4.04
C GLY A 41 -11.71 8.14 -4.39
N THR A 42 -12.37 9.25 -4.77
CA THR A 42 -11.73 10.45 -5.32
C THR A 42 -12.19 11.76 -4.67
N SER A 43 -12.97 11.68 -3.57
CA SER A 43 -13.59 12.85 -2.93
C SER A 43 -12.58 13.82 -2.35
N LEU A 44 -11.43 13.32 -1.90
CA LEU A 44 -10.36 14.14 -1.32
C LEU A 44 -9.49 14.81 -2.38
N ILE A 45 -9.58 14.43 -3.66
CA ILE A 45 -8.69 14.98 -4.70
C ILE A 45 -8.96 16.48 -4.86
N GLY A 46 -7.98 17.30 -4.46
CA GLY A 46 -8.08 18.76 -4.46
C GLY A 46 -9.05 19.33 -3.42
N ALA A 47 -9.46 18.54 -2.42
CA ALA A 47 -10.23 19.03 -1.29
C ALA A 47 -9.39 20.02 -0.46
N ARG A 48 -10.06 21.02 0.12
CA ARG A 48 -9.46 21.93 1.09
C ARG A 48 -10.14 21.81 2.44
N GLY A 49 -9.35 21.69 3.49
CA GLY A 49 -9.82 21.63 4.87
C GLY A 49 -10.44 22.96 5.31
N ALA A 50 -11.42 22.89 6.21
CA ALA A 50 -12.02 24.08 6.80
C ALA A 50 -11.05 24.79 7.76
N THR A 51 -10.18 24.03 8.42
CA THR A 51 -9.14 24.53 9.32
C THR A 51 -7.75 24.05 8.87
N PRO A 52 -6.67 24.66 9.39
CA PRO A 52 -5.31 24.15 9.15
C PRO A 52 -5.13 22.69 9.57
N ILE A 53 -5.76 22.27 10.68
CA ILE A 53 -5.71 20.89 11.18
C ILE A 53 -6.43 19.93 10.22
N ASP A 54 -7.55 20.37 9.63
CA ASP A 54 -8.25 19.56 8.63
C ASP A 54 -7.41 19.42 7.35
N GLN A 55 -6.72 20.50 6.94
CA GLN A 55 -5.85 20.47 5.78
C GLN A 55 -4.69 19.50 5.99
N GLU A 56 -4.05 19.51 7.16
CA GLU A 56 -2.98 18.57 7.50
C GLU A 56 -3.45 17.12 7.41
N LYS A 57 -4.62 16.79 7.96
CA LYS A 57 -5.20 15.44 7.86
C LYS A 57 -5.52 15.01 6.43
N ILE A 58 -6.00 15.95 5.60
CA ILE A 58 -6.24 15.71 4.17
C ILE A 58 -4.92 15.47 3.44
N ASP A 59 -3.91 16.30 3.70
CA ASP A 59 -2.60 16.22 3.08
C ASP A 59 -1.87 14.92 3.43
N ASP A 60 -1.94 14.47 4.69
CA ASP A 60 -1.38 13.19 5.13
C ASP A 60 -2.04 12.00 4.43
N THR A 61 -3.37 12.01 4.33
CA THR A 61 -4.13 10.97 3.63
C THR A 61 -3.78 10.95 2.14
N ALA A 62 -3.74 12.13 1.52
CA ALA A 62 -3.39 12.29 0.11
C ALA A 62 -1.95 11.85 -0.17
N ALA A 63 -0.99 12.18 0.70
CA ALA A 63 0.40 11.79 0.56
C ALA A 63 0.57 10.26 0.53
N GLY A 64 -0.12 9.54 1.42
CA GLY A 64 -0.11 8.07 1.43
C GLY A 64 -0.67 7.47 0.14
N LEU A 65 -1.83 7.94 -0.31
CA LEU A 65 -2.48 7.46 -1.53
C LEU A 65 -1.68 7.79 -2.80
N CYS A 66 -1.06 8.97 -2.85
CA CYS A 66 -0.17 9.38 -3.93
C CYS A 66 1.15 8.59 -3.95
N GLY A 67 1.75 8.35 -2.77
CA GLY A 67 2.96 7.53 -2.62
C GLY A 67 2.72 6.08 -3.05
N ALA A 68 1.55 5.52 -2.73
CA ALA A 68 1.12 4.20 -3.19
C ALA A 68 0.63 4.20 -4.66
N ARG A 69 0.62 5.36 -5.33
CA ARG A 69 0.11 5.57 -6.69
C ARG A 69 -1.34 5.11 -6.90
N VAL A 70 -2.18 5.22 -5.86
CA VAL A 70 -3.63 4.96 -5.94
C VAL A 70 -4.34 6.03 -6.77
N TRP A 71 -3.85 7.27 -6.69
CA TRP A 71 -4.22 8.35 -7.58
C TRP A 71 -3.12 8.61 -8.63
N THR A 72 -3.52 9.20 -9.75
CA THR A 72 -2.62 9.59 -10.83
C THR A 72 -1.76 10.79 -10.43
N ALA A 73 -0.64 10.99 -11.13
CA ALA A 73 0.24 12.13 -10.86
C ALA A 73 -0.46 13.49 -11.03
N SER A 74 -1.40 13.62 -11.97
CA SER A 74 -2.17 14.85 -12.18
C SER A 74 -3.17 15.09 -11.04
N GLU A 75 -3.80 14.04 -10.53
CA GLU A 75 -4.68 14.12 -9.35
C GLU A 75 -3.88 14.55 -8.11
N CYS A 76 -2.71 13.94 -7.88
CA CYS A 76 -1.85 14.26 -6.76
C CYS A 76 -1.35 15.72 -6.76
N LYS A 77 -1.07 16.29 -7.94
CA LYS A 77 -0.66 17.69 -8.07
C LYS A 77 -1.71 18.69 -7.57
N ARG A 78 -2.98 18.28 -7.43
CA ARG A 78 -4.05 19.13 -6.89
C ARG A 78 -3.90 19.39 -5.39
N HIS A 79 -2.98 18.70 -4.70
CA HIS A 79 -2.69 18.86 -3.27
C HIS A 79 -1.48 19.76 -2.96
N GLY A 80 -0.97 20.54 -3.92
CA GLY A 80 0.28 21.30 -3.78
C GLY A 80 0.15 22.82 -3.68
N SER A 81 -1.04 23.36 -3.41
CA SER A 81 -1.25 24.81 -3.36
C SER A 81 -1.32 25.30 -1.91
N LYS A 82 -0.17 25.68 -1.35
CA LYS A 82 -0.13 26.68 -0.28
C LYS A 82 -0.13 28.07 -0.89
#